data_AF-A0A4Q0VTF3-F1
#
_entry.id   AF-A0A4Q0VTF3-F1
#
_cell.length_a   1.000
_cell.length_b   1.000
_cell.length_c   1.000
_cell.angle_alpha   90.00
_cell.angle_beta   90.00
_cell.angle_gamma   90.00
#
_symmetry.space_group_name_H-M   'P 1'
#
loop_
_entity.id
_entity.type
_entity.pdbx_description
1 polymer ?
#
loop_
_entity_poly.entity_id
_entity_poly.type
_entity_poly.pdbx_seq_one_letter_code
_entity_poly.pdbx_strand_id
1 'polypeptide(L)'
;MKKLLFISLIFLLVACGGNTPDAQLDVSEISLPDTYDEARAQAAYKKSCAACHGGNLQGGGAYPYPITGISKEEMYVAIMEGVGLMPARLVTGEEAENLAVWIAAQ
;
A
#
# COMPACT_ATOMS: atom_id res chain seq x y z
N MET A 1 -66.48 0.85 -10.34
CA MET A 1 -66.44 1.61 -9.06
C MET A 1 -65.35 1.04 -8.19
N LYS A 2 -64.70 1.93 -7.43
CA LYS A 2 -63.97 1.68 -6.17
C LYS A 2 -62.46 1.38 -6.27
N LYS A 3 -61.69 2.48 -6.17
CA LYS A 3 -60.48 2.71 -5.35
C LYS A 3 -59.24 1.89 -5.75
N LEU A 4 -58.27 2.45 -6.48
CA LEU A 4 -57.26 3.41 -6.01
C LEU A 4 -56.93 3.27 -4.52
N LEU A 5 -55.77 2.69 -4.22
CA LEU A 5 -55.01 3.02 -3.02
C LEU A 5 -53.52 2.91 -3.33
N PHE A 6 -52.90 4.09 -3.37
CA PHE A 6 -51.46 4.32 -3.29
C PHE A 6 -50.89 3.64 -2.06
N ILE A 7 -49.91 2.76 -2.22
CA ILE A 7 -48.92 2.45 -1.19
C ILE A 7 -47.56 2.60 -1.86
N SER A 8 -47.01 3.80 -1.71
CA SER A 8 -45.59 4.07 -1.86
C SER A 8 -44.88 3.27 -0.78
N LEU A 9 -44.26 2.16 -1.16
CA LEU A 9 -43.37 1.38 -0.30
C LEU A 9 -41.95 1.53 -0.84
N ILE A 10 -41.37 2.68 -0.57
CA ILE A 10 -39.92 2.81 -0.47
C ILE A 10 -39.55 2.11 0.82
N PHE A 11 -38.99 0.91 0.70
CA PHE A 11 -37.87 0.42 1.49
C PHE A 11 -37.30 -0.76 0.72
N LEU A 12 -36.44 -0.46 -0.24
CA LEU A 12 -35.51 -1.46 -0.75
C LEU A 12 -34.53 -1.72 0.40
N LEU A 13 -34.85 -2.71 1.23
CA LEU A 13 -33.85 -3.46 1.97
C LEU A 13 -32.96 -4.13 0.91
N VAL A 14 -31.90 -3.43 0.51
CA VAL A 14 -30.75 -4.05 -0.14
C VAL A 14 -30.19 -5.04 0.87
N ALA A 15 -30.47 -6.30 0.58
CA ALA A 15 -29.93 -7.46 1.25
C ALA A 15 -28.42 -7.56 0.99
N CYS A 16 -27.73 -8.11 1.99
CA CYS A 16 -26.33 -8.53 2.00
C CYS A 16 -25.72 -8.83 0.62
N GLY A 17 -24.67 -8.08 0.28
CA GLY A 17 -23.87 -8.32 -0.92
C GLY A 17 -23.09 -7.07 -1.32
N GLY A 18 -22.02 -6.76 -0.59
CA GLY A 18 -21.23 -5.57 -0.87
C GLY A 18 -19.85 -5.67 -0.25
N ASN A 19 -18.99 -6.45 -0.89
CA ASN A 19 -17.56 -6.20 -1.06
C ASN A 19 -17.04 -5.03 -0.20
N THR A 20 -16.46 -5.35 0.96
CA THR A 20 -15.68 -4.40 1.75
C THR A 20 -14.76 -3.67 0.76
N PRO A 21 -14.85 -2.34 0.62
CA PRO A 21 -13.75 -1.62 0.01
C PRO A 21 -12.56 -1.95 0.91
N ASP A 22 -11.60 -2.73 0.41
CA ASP A 22 -10.28 -2.79 1.01
C ASP A 22 -9.91 -1.34 1.29
N ALA A 23 -9.62 -1.02 2.56
CA ALA A 23 -9.28 0.34 2.94
C ALA A 23 -7.97 0.70 2.23
N GLN A 24 -8.08 1.29 1.04
CA GLN A 24 -6.95 1.78 0.27
C GLN A 24 -6.33 2.94 1.06
N LEU A 25 -5.02 2.89 1.22
CA LEU A 25 -4.26 3.94 1.86
C LEU A 25 -4.26 5.17 0.95
N ASP A 26 -4.81 6.28 1.44
CA ASP A 26 -4.70 7.57 0.78
C ASP A 26 -3.32 8.18 1.10
N VAL A 27 -2.48 8.33 0.08
CA VAL A 27 -1.15 8.95 0.18
C VAL A 27 -1.20 10.31 0.89
N SER A 28 -2.28 11.07 0.75
CA SER A 28 -2.43 12.39 1.36
C SER A 28 -2.68 12.37 2.88
N GLU A 29 -3.09 11.22 3.43
CA GLU A 29 -3.33 11.04 4.88
C GLU A 29 -2.16 10.34 5.59
N ILE A 30 -1.16 9.87 4.85
CA ILE A 30 -0.01 9.16 5.39
C ILE A 30 0.98 10.17 5.98
N SER A 31 1.29 10.01 7.26
CA SER A 31 2.33 10.77 7.96
C SER A 31 3.47 9.85 8.33
N LEU A 32 4.64 10.06 7.71
CA LEU A 32 5.87 9.30 7.94
C LEU A 32 6.93 10.19 8.61
N PRO A 33 7.86 9.60 9.38
CA PRO A 33 8.96 10.35 9.96
C PRO A 33 9.84 11.01 8.89
N ASP A 34 10.52 12.09 9.26
CA ASP A 34 11.44 12.81 8.35
C ASP A 34 12.84 12.20 8.32
N THR A 35 13.15 11.34 9.28
CA THR A 35 14.45 10.70 9.43
C THR A 35 14.30 9.18 9.46
N TYR A 36 15.39 8.48 9.15
CA TYR A 36 15.47 7.03 9.17
C TYR A 36 16.73 6.53 9.88
N ASP A 37 16.68 5.31 10.38
CA ASP A 37 17.83 4.52 10.79
C ASP A 37 18.31 3.70 9.59
N GLU A 38 19.44 4.12 9.02
CA GLU A 38 20.04 3.52 7.83
C GLU A 38 20.42 2.05 8.03
N ALA A 39 21.02 1.71 9.18
CA ALA A 39 21.48 0.35 9.43
C ALA A 39 20.30 -0.63 9.51
N ARG A 40 19.22 -0.22 10.19
CA ARG A 40 17.99 -1.01 10.26
C ARG A 40 17.31 -1.10 8.89
N ALA A 41 17.22 -0.01 8.15
CA ALA A 41 16.61 0.00 6.81
C ALA A 41 17.36 -0.92 5.84
N GLN A 42 18.70 -0.83 5.78
CA GLN A 42 19.51 -1.70 4.94
C GLN A 42 19.36 -3.18 5.33
N ALA A 43 19.27 -3.49 6.63
CA ALA A 43 19.07 -4.86 7.10
C ALA A 43 17.69 -5.40 6.66
N ALA A 44 16.63 -4.62 6.83
CA ALA A 44 15.28 -4.97 6.37
C ALA A 44 15.24 -5.15 4.84
N TYR A 45 15.84 -4.22 4.09
CA TYR A 45 15.93 -4.28 2.63
C TYR A 45 16.61 -5.57 2.14
N LYS A 46 17.79 -5.88 2.72
CA LYS A 46 18.53 -7.10 2.37
C LYS A 46 17.74 -8.37 2.66
N LYS A 47 16.98 -8.38 3.75
CA LYS A 47 16.18 -9.52 4.18
C LYS A 47 14.95 -9.75 3.31
N SER A 48 14.25 -8.68 2.92
CA SER A 48 12.89 -8.80 2.37
C SER A 48 12.74 -8.32 0.92
N CYS A 49 13.69 -7.54 0.38
CA CYS A 49 13.49 -6.81 -0.88
C CYS A 49 14.57 -7.10 -1.93
N ALA A 50 15.83 -7.25 -1.50
CA ALA A 50 17.00 -7.33 -2.38
C ALA A 50 16.96 -8.50 -3.38
N ALA A 51 16.25 -9.58 -3.07
CA ALA A 51 16.10 -10.73 -3.98
C ALA A 51 15.37 -10.36 -5.28
N CYS A 52 14.47 -9.37 -5.24
CA CYS A 52 13.69 -8.93 -6.41
C CYS A 52 14.19 -7.60 -6.99
N HIS A 53 14.63 -6.68 -6.14
CA HIS A 53 15.00 -5.31 -6.52
C HIS A 53 16.52 -5.06 -6.58
N GLY A 54 17.31 -6.11 -6.43
CA GLY A 54 18.77 -6.06 -6.48
C GLY A 54 19.39 -5.57 -5.17
N GLY A 55 20.68 -5.86 -4.96
CA GLY A 55 21.35 -5.54 -3.69
C GLY A 55 21.49 -4.04 -3.40
N ASN A 56 21.41 -3.20 -4.43
CA ASN A 56 21.65 -1.75 -4.37
C ASN A 56 20.50 -0.96 -5.00
N LEU A 57 19.25 -1.45 -4.90
CA LEU A 57 18.04 -0.77 -5.38
C LEU A 57 17.99 -0.55 -6.90
N GLN A 58 18.89 -1.16 -7.66
CA GLN A 58 19.07 -0.91 -9.09
C GLN A 58 18.05 -1.63 -9.97
N GLY A 59 17.20 -2.48 -9.38
CA GLY A 59 16.37 -3.43 -10.08
C GLY A 59 17.03 -4.80 -10.20
N GLY A 60 16.20 -5.81 -10.43
CA GLY A 60 16.59 -7.21 -10.51
C GLY A 60 15.59 -8.04 -11.31
N GLY A 61 15.55 -9.34 -11.04
CA GLY A 61 14.79 -10.31 -11.84
C GLY A 61 13.33 -9.93 -12.07
N ALA A 62 12.52 -9.86 -11.01
CA ALA A 62 11.08 -9.62 -11.11
C ALA A 62 10.71 -8.15 -11.38
N TYR A 63 11.63 -7.21 -11.13
CA TYR A 63 11.45 -5.78 -11.39
C TYR A 63 12.76 -5.16 -11.90
N PRO A 64 12.92 -4.95 -13.22
CA PRO A 64 14.22 -4.65 -13.82
C PRO A 64 14.64 -3.18 -13.75
N TYR A 65 13.90 -2.33 -13.02
CA TYR A 65 14.17 -0.91 -12.91
C TYR A 65 14.58 -0.53 -11.48
N PRO A 66 15.28 0.61 -11.29
CA PRO A 66 15.52 1.14 -9.96
C PRO A 66 14.21 1.40 -9.23
N ILE A 67 14.20 1.20 -7.92
CA ILE A 67 13.01 1.45 -7.08
C ILE A 67 13.03 2.82 -6.39
N THR A 68 14.01 3.66 -6.70
CA THR A 68 14.15 5.01 -6.12
C THR A 68 13.44 6.05 -6.99
N GLY A 69 13.33 7.28 -6.50
CA GLY A 69 12.75 8.41 -7.25
C GLY A 69 11.23 8.59 -7.13
N ILE A 70 10.59 7.90 -6.19
CA ILE A 70 9.21 8.16 -5.74
C ILE A 70 9.21 8.68 -4.29
N SER A 71 8.09 9.27 -3.86
CA SER A 71 7.97 9.79 -2.49
C SER A 71 8.00 8.67 -1.42
N LYS A 72 8.32 9.04 -0.18
CA LYS A 72 8.32 8.10 0.95
C LYS A 72 6.91 7.54 1.23
N GLU A 73 5.87 8.34 1.00
CA GLU A 73 4.48 7.94 1.15
C GLU A 73 4.06 6.94 0.06
N GLU A 74 4.36 7.23 -1.21
CA GLU A 74 4.10 6.28 -2.31
C GLU A 74 4.87 4.97 -2.12
N MET A 75 6.13 5.06 -1.65
CA MET A 75 6.93 3.88 -1.31
C MET A 75 6.29 3.06 -0.18
N TYR A 76 5.80 3.72 0.88
CA TYR A 76 5.12 3.05 1.97
C TYR A 76 3.84 2.35 1.51
N VAL A 77 3.03 3.01 0.67
CA VAL A 77 1.85 2.38 0.05
C VAL A 77 2.25 1.16 -0.77
N ALA A 78 3.28 1.26 -1.61
CA ALA A 78 3.76 0.13 -2.40
C ALA A 78 4.21 -1.06 -1.52
N ILE A 79 4.83 -0.79 -0.37
CA ILE A 79 5.19 -1.82 0.61
C ILE A 79 3.95 -2.45 1.27
N MET A 80 2.96 -1.63 1.63
CA MET A 80 1.80 -2.06 2.39
C MET A 80 0.71 -2.73 1.55
N GLU A 81 0.57 -2.33 0.29
CA GLU A 81 -0.46 -2.82 -0.64
C GLU A 81 0.10 -3.76 -1.72
N GLY A 82 1.41 -3.71 -1.95
CA GLY A 82 2.04 -4.42 -3.06
C GLY A 82 1.78 -3.73 -4.41
N VAL A 83 2.55 -4.11 -5.42
CA VAL A 83 2.43 -3.59 -6.80
C VAL A 83 2.68 -4.70 -7.80
N GLY A 84 1.65 -5.05 -8.58
CA GLY A 84 1.74 -6.11 -9.58
C GLY A 84 2.11 -7.46 -8.95
N LEU A 85 3.37 -7.90 -9.13
CA LEU A 85 3.90 -9.14 -8.56
C LEU A 85 4.53 -8.95 -7.16
N MET A 86 4.73 -7.72 -6.70
CA MET A 86 5.26 -7.44 -5.37
C MET A 86 4.18 -7.77 -4.32
N PRO A 87 4.43 -8.71 -3.39
CA PRO A 87 3.50 -9.02 -2.32
C PRO A 87 3.32 -7.83 -1.37
N ALA A 88 2.10 -7.65 -0.89
CA ALA A 88 1.78 -6.68 0.16
C ALA A 88 2.39 -7.08 1.51
N ARG A 89 2.72 -6.08 2.34
CA ARG A 89 3.06 -6.24 3.77
C ARG A 89 4.23 -7.19 4.04
N LEU A 90 5.25 -7.19 3.17
CA LEU A 90 6.51 -7.94 3.38
C LEU A 90 7.27 -7.46 4.64
N VAL A 91 7.10 -6.19 4.98
CA VAL A 91 7.46 -5.56 6.25
C VAL A 91 6.28 -4.67 6.68
N THR A 92 6.14 -4.38 7.97
CA THR A 92 5.00 -3.61 8.51
C THR A 92 5.43 -2.70 9.67
N GLY A 93 4.54 -1.78 10.06
CA GLY A 93 4.76 -0.85 11.16
C GLY A 93 6.00 0.03 10.95
N GLU A 94 6.68 0.38 12.04
CA GLU A 94 7.88 1.23 12.01
C GLU A 94 8.98 0.73 11.06
N GLU A 95 9.09 -0.60 10.85
CA GLU A 95 10.07 -1.14 9.90
C GLU A 95 9.72 -0.79 8.45
N ALA A 96 8.43 -0.84 8.08
CA ALA A 96 7.97 -0.41 6.76
C ALA A 96 8.12 1.10 6.57
N GLU A 97 7.80 1.90 7.59
CA GLU A 97 7.97 3.35 7.56
C GLU A 97 9.45 3.73 7.39
N ASN A 98 10.32 3.18 8.24
CA ASN A 98 11.76 3.42 8.18
C ASN A 98 12.36 2.99 6.84
N LEU A 99 11.90 1.86 6.29
CA LEU A 99 12.34 1.37 5.00
C LEU A 99 11.88 2.30 3.87
N ALA A 100 10.62 2.74 3.89
CA ALA A 100 10.08 3.62 2.87
C ALA A 100 10.81 4.98 2.82
N VAL A 101 11.05 5.57 4.00
CA VAL A 101 11.78 6.84 4.12
C VAL A 101 13.23 6.68 3.66
N TRP A 102 13.89 5.58 4.03
CA TRP A 102 15.25 5.30 3.59
C TRP A 102 15.35 5.13 2.08
N ILE A 103 14.49 4.31 1.44
CA ILE A 103 14.56 4.07 -0.02
C ILE A 103 14.28 5.37 -0.81
N ALA A 104 13.31 6.18 -0.37
CA ALA A 104 12.98 7.44 -1.03
C ALA A 104 14.12 8.48 -0.94
N ALA A 105 15.04 8.33 0.01
CA ALA A 105 16.21 9.18 0.17
C ALA A 105 17.44 8.74 -0.64
N GLN A 106 17.36 7.62 -1.38
CA GLN A 106 18.45 7.08 -2.19
C GLN A 106 18.47 7.64 -3.62
#